data_AF-A0A968Y3X6-F1
#
_entry.id   AF-A0A968Y3X6-F1
#
_cell.length_a   1.000
_cell.length_b   1.000
_cell.length_c   1.000
_cell.angle_alpha   90.00
_cell.angle_beta   90.00
_cell.angle_gamma   90.00
#
_symmetry.space_group_name_H-M   'P 1'
#
loop_
_entity.id
_entity.type
_entity.pdbx_description
1 polymer ?
#
loop_
_entity_poly.entity_id
_entity_poly.type
_entity_poly.pdbx_seq_one_letter_code
_entity_poly.pdbx_strand_id
1 'polypeptide(L)'
;MNCSSVPAATSGHSGHGGKGGININTAILSELDKLEAKLGVPALSNKIQASRPYAKVEELVSKNVITQAQFDQIKDLVTIEDIVLTGEAKDVDYMTKLGLMKGHLIVAKELLDAGKIDQAEPHIGHPVEEIYADVEDQLNERKIPEFKNTLIKLQDLVKAGAKDPAQVSAEFDTSMKAVDAAIVALPEAQRKDPKFVMQVINGLLEAANSEYGAAVADGKISAIIEYQDSRGFVIYAEMLYKEIAEQVAKTSPEIDKAIVANMTALKENWPSAIAPAAPVKTTEEVTKLVKTIESDSQKVVKPAS
;
A
#
# COMPACT_ATOMS: atom_id res chain seq x y z
N MET A 1 -38.82 21.11 46.51
CA MET A 1 -38.52 19.67 46.38
C MET A 1 -39.34 19.11 45.24
N ASN A 2 -38.75 18.93 44.06
CA ASN A 2 -38.61 17.61 43.44
C ASN A 2 -37.73 17.78 42.19
N CYS A 3 -36.57 17.12 42.20
CA CYS A 3 -35.61 17.05 41.11
C CYS A 3 -36.11 16.03 40.08
N SER A 4 -36.13 16.41 38.80
CA SER A 4 -36.27 15.45 37.71
C SER A 4 -34.88 15.11 37.18
N SER A 5 -34.32 14.01 37.68
CA SER A 5 -33.10 13.38 37.19
C SER A 5 -33.41 12.51 35.97
N VAL A 6 -32.81 12.86 34.84
CA VAL A 6 -32.75 12.04 33.62
C VAL A 6 -31.91 10.78 33.90
N PRO A 7 -32.25 9.59 33.38
CA PRO A 7 -31.39 8.42 33.53
C PRO A 7 -30.12 8.63 32.71
N ALA A 8 -28.98 8.60 33.39
CA ALA A 8 -27.67 8.50 32.75
C ALA A 8 -27.58 7.18 32.01
N ALA A 9 -27.51 7.25 30.67
CA ALA A 9 -27.07 6.12 29.87
C ALA A 9 -25.59 5.87 30.20
N THR A 10 -25.33 4.78 30.90
CA THR A 10 -23.99 4.26 31.14
C THR A 10 -23.30 4.03 29.80
N SER A 11 -22.28 4.84 29.52
CA SER A 11 -21.32 4.61 28.45
C SER A 11 -20.62 3.28 28.70
N GLY A 12 -21.09 2.24 28.01
CA GLY A 12 -20.33 1.01 27.84
C GLY A 12 -19.04 1.36 27.11
N HIS A 13 -17.93 1.33 27.84
CA HIS A 13 -16.60 1.37 27.27
C HIS A 13 -16.41 0.16 26.36
N SER A 14 -16.68 0.33 25.07
CA SER A 14 -16.19 -0.56 24.02
C SER A 14 -14.71 -0.25 23.76
N GLY A 15 -13.88 -0.49 24.77
CA GLY A 15 -12.45 -0.65 24.59
C GLY A 15 -12.21 -2.03 23.99
N HIS A 16 -12.34 -2.17 22.67
CA HIS A 16 -11.79 -3.28 21.90
C HIS A 16 -11.25 -2.69 20.60
N GLY A 17 -9.97 -2.33 20.60
CA GLY A 17 -9.22 -2.21 19.36
C GLY A 17 -9.12 -3.60 18.76
N GLY A 18 -9.91 -3.87 17.72
CA GLY A 18 -9.69 -5.03 16.87
C GLY A 18 -8.32 -4.87 16.22
N LYS A 19 -7.30 -5.51 16.78
CA LYS A 19 -6.07 -5.76 16.03
C LYS A 19 -6.41 -6.83 15.00
N GLY A 20 -6.86 -6.40 13.83
CA GLY A 20 -7.04 -7.30 12.70
C GLY A 20 -5.69 -7.94 12.37
N GLY A 21 -5.61 -9.27 12.45
CA GLY A 21 -4.44 -10.01 11.97
C GLY A 21 -4.34 -9.92 10.45
N ILE A 22 -3.15 -10.11 9.91
CA ILE A 22 -2.89 -10.25 8.47
C ILE A 22 -3.53 -11.56 8.02
N ASN A 23 -4.52 -11.47 7.12
CA ASN A 23 -5.18 -12.65 6.61
C ASN A 23 -4.27 -13.38 5.60
N ILE A 24 -3.77 -14.56 5.95
CA ILE A 24 -2.77 -15.27 5.13
C ILE A 24 -3.34 -15.80 3.82
N ASN A 25 -4.67 -15.80 3.65
CA ASN A 25 -5.34 -16.17 2.40
C ASN A 25 -5.56 -14.99 1.45
N THR A 26 -5.72 -13.78 1.98
CA THR A 26 -6.21 -12.63 1.19
C THR A 26 -5.34 -11.38 1.29
N ALA A 27 -4.34 -11.34 2.16
CA ALA A 27 -3.43 -10.20 2.24
C ALA A 27 -2.58 -10.05 0.96
N ILE A 28 -2.28 -8.81 0.57
CA ILE A 28 -1.32 -8.52 -0.52
C ILE A 28 0.12 -8.78 -0.06
N LEU A 29 1.08 -8.91 -1.00
CA LEU A 29 2.49 -9.15 -0.66
C LEU A 29 3.03 -8.12 0.33
N SER A 30 2.81 -6.83 0.11
CA SER A 30 3.30 -5.77 1.00
C SER A 30 2.78 -5.89 2.44
N GLU A 31 1.61 -6.51 2.65
CA GLU A 31 1.12 -6.82 4.00
C GLU A 31 1.79 -8.07 4.57
N LEU A 32 1.99 -9.11 3.74
CA LEU A 32 2.72 -10.31 4.12
C LEU A 32 4.19 -10.05 4.41
N ASP A 33 4.80 -9.03 3.79
CA ASP A 33 6.19 -8.64 4.03
C ASP A 33 6.41 -8.14 5.46
N LYS A 34 5.35 -7.69 6.15
CA LYS A 34 5.42 -7.40 7.59
C LYS A 34 5.79 -8.65 8.39
N LEU A 35 5.32 -9.83 7.96
CA LEU A 35 5.67 -11.13 8.57
C LEU A 35 7.10 -11.53 8.21
N GLU A 36 7.51 -11.31 6.95
CA GLU A 36 8.88 -11.51 6.48
C GLU A 36 9.87 -10.69 7.31
N ALA A 37 9.66 -9.38 7.41
CA ALA A 37 10.49 -8.46 8.18
C ALA A 37 10.52 -8.84 9.67
N LYS A 38 9.39 -9.26 10.25
CA LYS A 38 9.31 -9.69 11.65
C LYS A 38 10.12 -10.94 11.93
N LEU A 39 10.20 -11.86 10.96
CA LEU A 39 10.85 -13.17 11.10
C LEU A 39 12.26 -13.21 10.52
N GLY A 40 12.64 -12.24 9.68
CA GLY A 40 13.89 -12.24 8.93
C GLY A 40 13.99 -13.42 7.96
N VAL A 41 12.88 -13.81 7.31
CA VAL A 41 12.82 -14.96 6.40
C VAL A 41 12.66 -14.47 4.95
N PRO A 42 13.71 -14.55 4.11
CA PRO A 42 13.63 -14.07 2.75
C PRO A 42 12.53 -14.74 1.92
N ALA A 43 11.81 -13.91 1.15
CA ALA A 43 10.71 -14.29 0.26
C ALA A 43 9.61 -15.11 0.96
N LEU A 44 9.36 -14.82 2.25
CA LEU A 44 8.29 -15.44 3.01
C LEU A 44 6.92 -15.02 2.47
N SER A 45 6.73 -13.76 2.09
CA SER A 45 5.47 -13.28 1.52
C SER A 45 5.05 -14.09 0.30
N ASN A 46 5.98 -14.25 -0.66
CA ASN A 46 5.84 -15.10 -1.83
C ASN A 46 5.51 -16.56 -1.48
N LYS A 47 6.20 -17.14 -0.49
CA LYS A 47 5.91 -18.53 -0.04
C LYS A 47 4.54 -18.66 0.57
N ILE A 48 4.10 -17.65 1.34
CA ILE A 48 2.77 -17.63 1.94
C ILE A 48 1.72 -17.62 0.83
N GLN A 49 1.84 -16.73 -0.15
CA GLN A 49 0.92 -16.60 -1.27
C GLN A 49 0.87 -17.87 -2.13
N ALA A 50 2.03 -18.44 -2.47
CA ALA A 50 2.13 -19.65 -3.28
C ALA A 50 1.51 -20.90 -2.62
N SER A 51 1.36 -20.91 -1.29
CA SER A 51 0.85 -22.05 -0.53
C SER A 51 -0.62 -21.91 -0.12
N ARG A 52 -1.31 -20.87 -0.60
CA ARG A 52 -2.76 -20.68 -0.42
C ARG A 52 -3.58 -21.79 -1.11
N PRO A 53 -4.80 -22.11 -0.63
CA PRO A 53 -5.46 -21.56 0.56
C PRO A 53 -5.10 -22.32 1.84
N TYR A 54 -5.11 -21.63 2.98
CA TYR A 54 -4.94 -22.16 4.33
C TYR A 54 -6.30 -22.34 5.03
N ALA A 55 -6.56 -23.52 5.56
CA ALA A 55 -7.80 -23.78 6.32
C ALA A 55 -7.71 -23.33 7.80
N LYS A 56 -6.51 -23.06 8.30
CA LYS A 56 -6.19 -22.53 9.63
C LYS A 56 -4.77 -21.98 9.65
N VAL A 57 -4.46 -21.09 10.58
CA VAL A 57 -3.15 -20.40 10.64
C VAL A 57 -1.98 -21.36 10.88
N GLU A 58 -2.19 -22.48 11.57
CA GLU A 58 -1.15 -23.49 11.83
C GLU A 58 -0.68 -24.21 10.55
N GLU A 59 -1.43 -24.09 9.44
CA GLU A 59 -1.00 -24.65 8.17
C GLU A 59 0.23 -23.95 7.58
N LEU A 60 0.58 -22.75 8.06
CA LEU A 60 1.89 -22.15 7.79
C LEU A 60 3.04 -23.08 8.21
N VAL A 61 2.87 -23.82 9.32
CA VAL A 61 3.84 -24.81 9.79
C VAL A 61 3.67 -26.12 9.04
N SER A 62 2.45 -26.66 8.94
CA SER A 62 2.25 -27.99 8.35
C SER A 62 2.52 -28.04 6.84
N LYS A 63 2.45 -26.90 6.15
CA LYS A 63 2.86 -26.77 4.74
C LYS A 63 4.34 -26.40 4.56
N ASN A 64 5.10 -26.34 5.65
CA ASN A 64 6.52 -25.98 5.66
C ASN A 64 6.80 -24.57 5.11
N VAL A 65 5.87 -23.63 5.28
CA VAL A 65 6.08 -22.22 4.91
C VAL A 65 7.00 -21.54 5.93
N ILE A 66 6.81 -21.84 7.21
CA ILE A 66 7.66 -21.44 8.34
C ILE A 66 7.82 -22.58 9.34
N THR A 67 8.81 -22.46 10.23
CA THR A 67 9.00 -23.37 11.37
C THR A 67 8.01 -23.07 12.50
N GLN A 68 7.81 -24.02 13.43
CA GLN A 68 7.00 -23.79 14.63
C GLN A 68 7.50 -22.60 15.46
N ALA A 69 8.81 -22.47 15.64
CA ALA A 69 9.40 -21.36 16.40
C ALA A 69 9.19 -19.99 15.74
N GLN A 70 9.08 -19.95 14.41
CA GLN A 70 8.72 -18.74 13.67
C GLN A 70 7.22 -18.46 13.79
N PHE A 71 6.37 -19.48 13.63
CA PHE A 71 4.93 -19.33 13.83
C PHE A 71 4.59 -18.80 15.22
N ASP A 72 5.23 -19.29 16.27
CA ASP A 72 5.02 -18.83 17.64
C ASP A 72 5.29 -17.32 17.82
N GLN A 73 6.13 -16.71 16.97
CA GLN A 73 6.43 -15.27 16.98
C GLN A 73 5.38 -14.41 16.25
N ILE A 74 4.59 -15.00 15.34
CA ILE A 74 3.63 -14.27 14.50
C ILE A 74 2.18 -14.75 14.63
N LYS A 75 1.90 -15.79 15.42
CA LYS A 75 0.56 -16.40 15.55
C LYS A 75 -0.54 -15.40 15.94
N ASP A 76 -0.20 -14.36 16.71
CA ASP A 76 -1.13 -13.30 17.12
C ASP A 76 -1.22 -12.16 16.08
N LEU A 77 -0.44 -12.23 15.01
CA LEU A 77 -0.40 -11.27 13.90
C LEU A 77 -1.09 -11.81 12.64
N VAL A 78 -1.41 -13.10 12.58
CA VAL A 78 -2.02 -13.74 11.41
C VAL A 78 -3.44 -14.20 11.69
N THR A 79 -4.28 -14.22 10.66
CA THR A 79 -5.63 -14.77 10.71
C THR A 79 -5.96 -15.49 9.41
N ILE A 80 -7.07 -16.24 9.42
CA ILE A 80 -7.75 -16.72 8.22
C ILE A 80 -9.17 -16.13 8.10
N GLU A 81 -9.57 -15.30 9.06
CA GLU A 81 -10.88 -14.66 9.09
C GLU A 81 -10.89 -13.43 8.20
N ASP A 82 -11.88 -13.35 7.32
CA ASP A 82 -12.10 -12.16 6.51
C ASP A 82 -12.69 -11.05 7.39
N ILE A 83 -11.96 -9.94 7.50
CA ILE A 83 -12.47 -8.73 8.12
C ILE A 83 -13.33 -8.01 7.08
N VAL A 84 -14.65 -8.08 7.24
CA VAL A 84 -15.58 -7.34 6.39
C VAL A 84 -15.48 -5.86 6.73
N LEU A 85 -14.72 -5.11 5.92
CA LEU A 85 -14.65 -3.66 6.03
C LEU A 85 -15.99 -3.03 5.61
N THR A 86 -16.40 -1.98 6.32
CA THR A 86 -17.62 -1.21 6.03
C THR A 86 -17.36 0.29 6.14
N GLY A 87 -18.20 1.10 5.49
CA GLY A 87 -18.11 2.55 5.52
C GLY A 87 -16.75 3.08 5.02
N GLU A 88 -16.26 4.14 5.65
CA GLU A 88 -15.01 4.83 5.26
C GLU A 88 -13.79 3.89 5.26
N ALA A 89 -13.69 2.95 6.20
CA ALA A 89 -12.57 2.02 6.25
C ALA A 89 -12.48 1.13 4.99
N LYS A 90 -13.64 0.76 4.41
CA LYS A 90 -13.70 0.04 3.13
C LYS A 90 -13.23 0.91 1.97
N ASP A 91 -13.61 2.18 1.96
CA ASP A 91 -13.19 3.12 0.92
C ASP A 91 -11.70 3.46 1.01
N VAL A 92 -11.14 3.53 2.23
CA VAL A 92 -9.70 3.69 2.44
C VAL A 92 -8.95 2.48 1.88
N ASP A 93 -9.37 1.26 2.22
CA ASP A 93 -8.77 0.03 1.68
C ASP A 93 -8.80 -0.01 0.15
N TYR A 94 -9.98 0.26 -0.44
CA TYR A 94 -10.16 0.36 -1.89
C TYR A 94 -9.21 1.38 -2.52
N MET A 95 -9.16 2.59 -1.97
CA MET A 95 -8.32 3.67 -2.51
C MET A 95 -6.83 3.37 -2.32
N THR A 96 -6.42 2.77 -1.20
CA THR A 96 -5.04 2.36 -0.96
C THR A 96 -4.61 1.31 -1.99
N LYS A 97 -5.41 0.27 -2.22
CA LYS A 97 -5.11 -0.77 -3.23
C LYS A 97 -5.00 -0.20 -4.64
N LEU A 98 -5.92 0.68 -5.04
CA LEU A 98 -5.81 1.38 -6.32
C LEU A 98 -4.60 2.32 -6.37
N GLY A 99 -4.22 2.92 -5.24
CA GLY A 99 -3.02 3.73 -5.13
C GLY A 99 -1.72 2.93 -5.24
N LEU A 100 -1.69 1.70 -4.74
CA LEU A 100 -0.57 0.77 -4.95
C LEU A 100 -0.46 0.41 -6.44
N MET A 101 -1.58 0.08 -7.11
CA MET A 101 -1.59 -0.13 -8.56
C MET A 101 -1.04 1.09 -9.32
N LYS A 102 -1.44 2.31 -8.92
CA LYS A 102 -0.89 3.56 -9.48
C LYS A 102 0.62 3.67 -9.29
N GLY A 103 1.10 3.43 -8.06
CA GLY A 103 2.52 3.49 -7.74
C GLY A 103 3.36 2.56 -8.60
N HIS A 104 2.94 1.30 -8.76
CA HIS A 104 3.63 0.35 -9.63
C HIS A 104 3.66 0.83 -11.09
N LEU A 105 2.51 1.25 -11.64
CA LEU A 105 2.44 1.71 -13.04
C LEU A 105 3.32 2.95 -13.27
N ILE A 106 3.38 3.90 -12.32
CA ILE A 106 4.27 5.06 -12.41
C ILE A 106 5.73 4.63 -12.59
N VAL A 107 6.20 3.66 -11.81
CA VAL A 107 7.59 3.17 -11.88
C VAL A 107 7.83 2.34 -13.12
N ALA A 108 6.85 1.51 -13.53
CA ALA A 108 6.90 0.82 -14.81
C ALA A 108 7.09 1.80 -15.97
N LYS A 109 6.42 2.95 -15.96
CA LYS A 109 6.59 3.99 -16.99
C LYS A 109 7.99 4.56 -17.01
N GLU A 110 8.53 4.92 -15.85
CA GLU A 110 9.91 5.44 -15.75
C GLU A 110 10.93 4.43 -16.29
N LEU A 111 10.73 3.13 -16.02
CA LEU A 111 11.60 2.05 -16.47
C LEU A 111 11.45 1.77 -17.98
N LEU A 112 10.24 1.77 -18.51
CA LEU A 112 10.00 1.66 -19.96
C LEU A 112 10.64 2.83 -20.71
N ASP A 113 10.51 4.06 -20.20
CA ASP A 113 11.13 5.25 -20.78
C ASP A 113 12.67 5.19 -20.72
N ALA A 114 13.22 4.51 -19.72
CA ALA A 114 14.64 4.22 -19.60
C ALA A 114 15.11 2.98 -20.39
N GLY A 115 14.22 2.33 -21.14
CA GLY A 115 14.50 1.11 -21.91
C GLY A 115 14.78 -0.13 -21.05
N LYS A 116 14.40 -0.11 -19.76
CA LYS A 116 14.56 -1.22 -18.80
C LYS A 116 13.32 -2.10 -18.77
N ILE A 117 13.00 -2.71 -19.90
CA ILE A 117 11.80 -3.54 -20.08
C ILE A 117 11.74 -4.67 -19.04
N ASP A 118 12.84 -5.38 -18.82
CA ASP A 118 12.91 -6.49 -17.86
C ASP A 118 12.62 -6.06 -16.41
N GLN A 119 12.90 -4.80 -16.06
CA GLN A 119 12.58 -4.26 -14.73
C GLN A 119 11.18 -3.66 -14.69
N ALA A 120 10.67 -3.14 -15.81
CA ALA A 120 9.31 -2.60 -15.86
C ALA A 120 8.24 -3.69 -15.75
N GLU A 121 8.53 -4.89 -16.26
CA GLU A 121 7.57 -5.98 -16.37
C GLU A 121 6.98 -6.43 -15.02
N PRO A 122 7.76 -6.69 -13.96
CA PRO A 122 7.23 -7.06 -12.65
C PRO A 122 6.23 -6.05 -12.10
N HIS A 123 6.50 -4.76 -12.23
CA HIS A 123 5.61 -3.69 -11.75
C HIS A 123 4.29 -3.60 -12.54
N ILE A 124 4.25 -4.09 -13.77
CA ILE A 124 2.98 -4.23 -14.50
C ILE A 124 2.25 -5.50 -14.05
N GLY A 125 3.00 -6.53 -13.66
CA GLY A 125 2.49 -7.78 -13.12
C GLY A 125 1.88 -7.68 -11.73
N HIS A 126 2.52 -7.01 -10.77
CA HIS A 126 2.04 -6.94 -9.37
C HIS A 126 0.57 -6.45 -9.26
N PRO A 127 0.14 -5.37 -9.97
CA PRO A 127 -1.28 -4.99 -10.01
C PRO A 127 -2.23 -6.12 -10.45
N VAL A 128 -1.83 -6.96 -11.40
CA VAL A 128 -2.64 -8.07 -11.95
C VAL A 128 -2.65 -9.27 -11.01
N GLU A 129 -1.46 -9.67 -10.56
CA GLU A 129 -1.19 -10.95 -9.93
C GLU A 129 -1.45 -10.91 -8.41
N GLU A 130 -1.37 -9.72 -7.80
CA GLU A 130 -1.42 -9.57 -6.35
C GLU A 130 -2.55 -8.67 -5.87
N ILE A 131 -2.82 -7.56 -6.56
CA ILE A 131 -3.74 -6.54 -6.05
C ILE A 131 -5.15 -6.68 -6.63
N TYR A 132 -5.29 -7.12 -7.89
CA TYR A 132 -6.57 -7.07 -8.60
C TYR A 132 -7.67 -7.87 -7.90
N ALA A 133 -7.35 -9.08 -7.43
CA ALA A 133 -8.31 -9.95 -6.77
C ALA A 133 -8.94 -9.26 -5.53
N ASP A 134 -8.17 -8.43 -4.83
CA ASP A 134 -8.60 -7.79 -3.58
C ASP A 134 -9.46 -6.53 -3.79
N VAL A 135 -9.56 -6.06 -5.03
CA VAL A 135 -10.44 -4.94 -5.42
C VAL A 135 -11.62 -5.38 -6.28
N GLU A 136 -11.61 -6.58 -6.84
CA GLU A 136 -12.62 -7.08 -7.79
C GLU A 136 -14.05 -7.00 -7.22
N ASP A 137 -14.26 -7.51 -6.01
CA ASP A 137 -15.56 -7.42 -5.33
C ASP A 137 -15.99 -5.97 -5.10
N GLN A 138 -15.04 -5.11 -4.75
CA GLN A 138 -15.31 -3.70 -4.48
C GLN A 138 -15.64 -2.91 -5.76
N LEU A 139 -15.07 -3.28 -6.90
CA LEU A 139 -15.42 -2.77 -8.23
C LEU A 139 -16.84 -3.17 -8.60
N ASN A 140 -17.17 -4.46 -8.41
CA ASN A 140 -18.49 -5.01 -8.71
C ASN A 140 -19.60 -4.35 -7.89
N GLU A 141 -19.40 -4.18 -6.58
CA GLU A 141 -20.33 -3.46 -5.71
C GLU A 141 -20.55 -2.00 -6.13
N ARG A 142 -19.48 -1.34 -6.58
CA ARG A 142 -19.51 0.06 -7.07
C ARG A 142 -19.96 0.16 -8.53
N LYS A 143 -20.26 -0.97 -9.19
CA LYS A 143 -20.66 -1.06 -10.60
C LYS A 143 -19.63 -0.46 -11.55
N ILE A 144 -18.36 -0.58 -11.19
CA ILE A 144 -17.24 -0.15 -12.02
C ILE A 144 -16.89 -1.29 -12.98
N PRO A 145 -16.75 -1.03 -14.29
CA PRO A 145 -16.32 -2.05 -15.23
C PRO A 145 -14.99 -2.66 -14.81
N GLU A 146 -14.90 -3.99 -14.89
CA GLU A 146 -13.64 -4.69 -14.71
C GLU A 146 -12.60 -4.24 -15.74
N PHE A 147 -11.35 -4.19 -15.31
CA PHE A 147 -10.21 -3.75 -16.12
C PHE A 147 -9.01 -4.71 -16.00
N LYS A 148 -9.21 -5.91 -15.46
CA LYS A 148 -8.15 -6.94 -15.35
C LYS A 148 -7.54 -7.25 -16.71
N ASN A 149 -8.38 -7.46 -17.72
CA ASN A 149 -7.93 -7.76 -19.08
C ASN A 149 -7.15 -6.60 -19.72
N THR A 150 -7.44 -5.35 -19.33
CA THR A 150 -6.66 -4.18 -19.76
C THR A 150 -5.23 -4.26 -19.22
N LEU A 151 -5.08 -4.56 -17.93
CA LEU A 151 -3.77 -4.73 -17.29
C LEU A 151 -3.01 -5.95 -17.86
N ILE A 152 -3.68 -7.09 -18.02
CA ILE A 152 -3.10 -8.31 -18.62
C ILE A 152 -2.58 -8.01 -20.03
N LYS A 153 -3.33 -7.27 -20.84
CA LYS A 153 -2.90 -6.92 -22.19
C LYS A 153 -1.63 -6.07 -22.20
N LEU A 154 -1.52 -5.10 -21.30
CA LEU A 154 -0.28 -4.34 -21.12
C LEU A 154 0.88 -5.25 -20.68
N GLN A 155 0.63 -6.11 -19.70
CA GLN A 155 1.60 -7.08 -19.19
C GLN A 155 2.13 -7.98 -20.31
N ASP A 156 1.24 -8.57 -21.12
CA ASP A 156 1.59 -9.46 -22.22
C ASP A 156 2.48 -8.77 -23.27
N LEU A 157 2.19 -7.50 -23.59
CA LEU A 157 3.00 -6.72 -24.52
C LEU A 157 4.42 -6.47 -23.99
N VAL A 158 4.55 -6.17 -22.71
CA VAL A 158 5.85 -5.92 -22.07
C VAL A 158 6.61 -7.24 -21.88
N LYS A 159 5.96 -8.33 -21.45
CA LYS A 159 6.51 -9.70 -21.41
C LYS A 159 6.99 -10.17 -22.78
N ALA A 160 6.30 -9.78 -23.85
CA ALA A 160 6.71 -10.07 -25.24
C ALA A 160 7.89 -9.21 -25.74
N GLY A 161 8.50 -8.40 -24.87
CA GLY A 161 9.67 -7.56 -25.15
C GLY A 161 9.33 -6.16 -25.65
N ALA A 162 8.11 -5.67 -25.40
CA ALA A 162 7.66 -4.32 -25.77
C ALA A 162 7.96 -3.94 -27.24
N LYS A 163 7.74 -4.89 -28.16
CA LYS A 163 8.16 -4.80 -29.58
C LYS A 163 7.51 -3.66 -30.37
N ASP A 164 6.32 -3.22 -29.95
CA ASP A 164 5.62 -2.07 -30.50
C ASP A 164 5.48 -1.00 -29.42
N PRO A 165 6.38 0.01 -29.38
CA PRO A 165 6.35 1.05 -28.37
C PRO A 165 5.07 1.91 -28.41
N ALA A 166 4.46 2.09 -29.59
CA ALA A 166 3.23 2.87 -29.71
C ALA A 166 2.06 2.11 -29.10
N GLN A 167 1.97 0.80 -29.35
CA GLN A 167 0.97 -0.06 -28.73
C GLN A 167 1.18 -0.16 -27.22
N VAL A 168 2.41 -0.36 -26.75
CA VAL A 168 2.73 -0.38 -25.31
C VAL A 168 2.30 0.93 -24.63
N SER A 169 2.63 2.09 -25.23
CA SER A 169 2.20 3.39 -24.69
C SER A 169 0.68 3.52 -24.65
N ALA A 170 -0.03 3.06 -25.69
CA ALA A 170 -1.48 3.14 -25.74
C ALA A 170 -2.16 2.24 -24.68
N GLU A 171 -1.69 1.01 -24.50
CA GLU A 171 -2.21 0.10 -23.46
C GLU A 171 -1.81 0.55 -22.06
N PHE A 172 -0.65 1.19 -21.91
CA PHE A 172 -0.24 1.82 -20.66
C PHE A 172 -1.21 2.96 -20.28
N ASP A 173 -1.48 3.87 -21.20
CA ASP A 173 -2.44 4.97 -20.97
C ASP A 173 -3.84 4.44 -20.67
N THR A 174 -4.25 3.37 -21.35
CA THR A 174 -5.56 2.72 -21.13
C THR A 174 -5.63 2.08 -19.75
N SER A 175 -4.58 1.40 -19.32
CA SER A 175 -4.45 0.81 -17.97
C SER A 175 -4.49 1.89 -16.89
N MET A 176 -3.72 2.96 -17.07
CA MET A 176 -3.65 4.08 -16.13
C MET A 176 -5.03 4.77 -15.98
N LYS A 177 -5.74 4.99 -17.09
CA LYS A 177 -7.11 5.55 -17.11
C LYS A 177 -8.13 4.64 -16.47
N ALA A 178 -7.99 3.32 -16.59
CA ALA A 178 -8.90 2.38 -15.95
C ALA A 178 -8.78 2.44 -14.42
N VAL A 179 -7.55 2.52 -13.90
CA VAL A 179 -7.31 2.76 -12.47
C VAL A 179 -7.84 4.13 -12.04
N ASP A 180 -7.66 5.19 -12.83
CA ASP A 180 -8.27 6.50 -12.54
C ASP A 180 -9.79 6.45 -12.49
N ALA A 181 -10.43 5.75 -13.43
CA ALA A 181 -11.88 5.57 -13.48
C ALA A 181 -12.39 4.86 -12.21
N ALA A 182 -11.66 3.85 -11.73
CA ALA A 182 -11.93 3.16 -10.49
C ALA A 182 -11.78 4.08 -9.26
N ILE A 183 -10.76 4.95 -9.25
CA ILE A 183 -10.55 5.93 -8.18
C ILE A 183 -11.68 6.95 -8.13
N VAL A 184 -12.08 7.53 -9.27
CA VAL A 184 -13.11 8.58 -9.31
C VAL A 184 -14.53 8.07 -9.00
N ALA A 185 -14.71 6.76 -8.87
CA ALA A 185 -15.91 6.15 -8.31
C ALA A 185 -16.15 6.59 -6.86
N LEU A 186 -15.08 6.90 -6.11
CA LEU A 186 -15.21 7.55 -4.81
C LEU A 186 -15.61 9.02 -4.97
N PRO A 187 -16.57 9.52 -4.16
CA PRO A 187 -17.01 10.91 -4.21
C PRO A 187 -15.83 11.89 -4.15
N GLU A 188 -15.87 12.94 -4.96
CA GLU A 188 -14.82 13.96 -4.98
C GLU A 188 -14.63 14.61 -3.61
N ALA A 189 -15.71 14.84 -2.87
CA ALA A 189 -15.66 15.39 -1.52
C ALA A 189 -14.85 14.51 -0.55
N GLN A 190 -14.89 13.18 -0.72
CA GLN A 190 -14.12 12.24 0.09
C GLN A 190 -12.66 12.18 -0.39
N ARG A 191 -12.43 12.13 -1.70
CA ARG A 191 -11.07 12.15 -2.29
C ARG A 191 -10.31 13.45 -2.05
N LYS A 192 -11.00 14.53 -1.66
CA LYS A 192 -10.43 15.82 -1.29
C LYS A 192 -10.56 16.11 0.20
N ASP A 193 -11.00 15.16 1.02
CA ASP A 193 -11.02 15.30 2.46
C ASP A 193 -9.63 14.95 3.04
N PRO A 194 -8.97 15.89 3.77
CA PRO A 194 -7.66 15.62 4.33
C PRO A 194 -7.61 14.39 5.24
N LYS A 195 -8.67 14.06 5.97
CA LYS A 195 -8.64 12.91 6.89
C LYS A 195 -8.63 11.60 6.12
N PHE A 196 -9.54 11.47 5.14
CA PHE A 196 -9.58 10.31 4.26
C PHE A 196 -8.26 10.11 3.50
N VAL A 197 -7.77 11.15 2.84
CA VAL A 197 -6.55 11.08 2.02
C VAL A 197 -5.32 10.76 2.87
N MET A 198 -5.25 11.27 4.10
CA MET A 198 -4.17 10.96 5.04
C MET A 198 -4.13 9.48 5.46
N GLN A 199 -5.29 8.83 5.60
CA GLN A 199 -5.34 7.39 5.87
C GLN A 199 -4.81 6.59 4.68
N VAL A 200 -5.18 6.98 3.46
CA VAL A 200 -4.69 6.35 2.23
C VAL A 200 -3.17 6.51 2.10
N ILE A 201 -2.65 7.73 2.32
CA ILE A 201 -1.21 8.02 2.32
C ILE A 201 -0.48 7.14 3.34
N ASN A 202 -1.02 6.98 4.55
CA ASN A 202 -0.39 6.13 5.57
C ASN A 202 -0.27 4.68 5.08
N GLY A 203 -1.29 4.13 4.43
CA GLY A 203 -1.25 2.79 3.85
C GLY A 203 -0.18 2.64 2.76
N LEU A 204 -0.09 3.63 1.85
CA LEU A 204 0.92 3.65 0.78
C LEU A 204 2.35 3.74 1.35
N LEU A 205 2.58 4.61 2.33
CA LEU A 205 3.89 4.77 2.95
C LEU A 205 4.27 3.58 3.83
N GLU A 206 3.30 2.90 4.44
CA GLU A 206 3.56 1.66 5.16
C GLU A 206 4.02 0.56 4.21
N ALA A 207 3.34 0.37 3.07
CA ALA A 207 3.78 -0.54 2.02
C ALA A 207 5.17 -0.14 1.53
N ALA A 208 5.39 1.14 1.20
CA ALA A 208 6.70 1.61 0.75
C ALA A 208 7.83 1.33 1.74
N ASN A 209 7.57 1.47 3.03
CA ASN A 209 8.54 1.16 4.08
C ASN A 209 8.87 -0.34 4.13
N SER A 210 7.86 -1.20 3.95
CA SER A 210 8.02 -2.64 3.89
C SER A 210 8.88 -3.05 2.69
N GLU A 211 8.52 -2.57 1.49
CA GLU A 211 9.26 -2.84 0.25
C GLU A 211 10.71 -2.37 0.35
N TYR A 212 10.96 -1.18 0.92
CA TYR A 212 12.33 -0.71 1.10
C TYR A 212 13.13 -1.57 2.10
N GLY A 213 12.46 -2.06 3.15
CA GLY A 213 13.04 -3.02 4.08
C GLY A 213 13.47 -4.31 3.39
N ALA A 214 12.61 -4.85 2.52
CA ALA A 214 12.91 -6.04 1.71
C ALA A 214 14.00 -5.78 0.65
N ALA A 215 14.08 -4.56 0.13
CA ALA A 215 15.08 -4.16 -0.86
C ALA A 215 16.52 -4.19 -0.34
N VAL A 216 16.72 -3.87 0.94
CA VAL A 216 18.04 -3.61 1.53
C VAL A 216 18.58 -4.85 2.26
N ALA A 217 19.75 -5.34 1.84
CA ALA A 217 20.50 -6.36 2.56
C ALA A 217 21.99 -6.06 2.52
N ASP A 218 22.69 -6.25 3.65
CA ASP A 218 24.14 -6.05 3.80
C ASP A 218 24.64 -4.68 3.30
N GLY A 219 23.85 -3.62 3.53
CA GLY A 219 24.17 -2.26 3.10
C GLY A 219 24.11 -2.05 1.58
N LYS A 220 23.38 -2.90 0.85
CA LYS A 220 23.17 -2.82 -0.60
C LYS A 220 21.69 -2.89 -0.94
N ILE A 221 21.30 -2.33 -2.08
CA ILE A 221 20.01 -2.64 -2.69
C ILE A 221 20.13 -4.00 -3.38
N SER A 222 19.66 -5.05 -2.70
CA SER A 222 19.79 -6.43 -3.15
C SER A 222 18.54 -6.92 -3.90
N ALA A 223 17.35 -6.45 -3.52
CA ALA A 223 16.12 -6.66 -4.27
C ALA A 223 15.72 -5.35 -4.96
N ILE A 224 16.07 -5.25 -6.24
CA ILE A 224 15.88 -4.02 -7.05
C ILE A 224 14.38 -3.74 -7.27
N ILE A 225 13.58 -4.79 -7.44
CA ILE A 225 12.12 -4.68 -7.66
C ILE A 225 11.45 -4.03 -6.43
N GLU A 226 11.79 -4.44 -5.21
CA GLU A 226 11.17 -3.85 -4.00
C GLU A 226 11.62 -2.39 -3.79
N TYR A 227 12.87 -2.04 -4.15
CA TYR A 227 13.29 -0.63 -4.16
C TYR A 227 12.42 0.20 -5.13
N GLN A 228 12.10 -0.38 -6.29
CA GLN A 228 11.31 0.24 -7.33
C GLN A 228 9.83 0.37 -6.93
N ASP A 229 9.24 -0.64 -6.31
CA ASP A 229 7.87 -0.57 -5.79
C ASP A 229 7.73 0.50 -4.70
N SER A 230 8.65 0.49 -3.74
CA SER A 230 8.74 1.50 -2.70
C SER A 230 8.74 2.93 -3.25
N ARG A 231 9.54 3.17 -4.30
CA ARG A 231 9.60 4.47 -4.99
C ARG A 231 8.23 4.89 -5.52
N GLY A 232 7.53 3.99 -6.20
CA GLY A 232 6.24 4.28 -6.83
C GLY A 232 5.19 4.69 -5.81
N PHE A 233 5.15 3.97 -4.69
CA PHE A 233 4.24 4.26 -3.59
C PHE A 233 4.53 5.61 -2.94
N VAL A 234 5.80 5.97 -2.73
CA VAL A 234 6.20 7.29 -2.21
C VAL A 234 5.84 8.41 -3.18
N ILE A 235 6.07 8.23 -4.49
CA ILE A 235 5.69 9.23 -5.51
C ILE A 235 4.19 9.48 -5.48
N TYR A 236 3.37 8.42 -5.48
CA TYR A 236 1.93 8.57 -5.51
C TYR A 236 1.38 9.15 -4.19
N ALA A 237 1.95 8.77 -3.05
CA ALA A 237 1.62 9.38 -1.75
C ALA A 237 1.92 10.89 -1.72
N GLU A 238 3.05 11.34 -2.29
CA GLU A 238 3.37 12.77 -2.42
C GLU A 238 2.36 13.50 -3.32
N MET A 239 1.93 12.87 -4.43
CA MET A 239 0.92 13.42 -5.33
C MET A 239 -0.42 13.60 -4.61
N LEU A 240 -0.88 12.59 -3.85
CA LEU A 240 -2.10 12.69 -3.05
C LEU A 240 -2.02 13.80 -2.01
N TYR A 241 -0.87 13.94 -1.34
CA TYR A 241 -0.70 15.00 -0.34
C TYR A 241 -0.81 16.40 -0.96
N LYS A 242 -0.24 16.62 -2.15
CA LYS A 242 -0.29 17.91 -2.86
C LYS A 242 -1.73 18.37 -3.14
N GLU A 243 -2.64 17.45 -3.41
CA GLU A 243 -4.06 17.76 -3.67
C GLU A 243 -4.80 18.29 -2.42
N ILE A 244 -4.34 17.95 -1.21
CA ILE A 244 -4.95 18.37 0.06
C ILE A 244 -4.10 19.39 0.84
N ALA A 245 -2.87 19.67 0.40
CA ALA A 245 -1.90 20.49 1.13
C ALA A 245 -2.46 21.88 1.50
N GLU A 246 -3.19 22.54 0.59
CA GLU A 246 -3.81 23.84 0.88
C GLU A 246 -4.84 23.78 2.02
N GLN A 247 -5.58 22.67 2.14
CA GLN A 247 -6.61 22.49 3.16
C GLN A 247 -5.97 22.17 4.53
N VAL A 248 -4.92 21.35 4.52
CA VAL A 248 -4.11 21.08 5.72
C VAL A 248 -3.43 22.37 6.17
N ALA A 249 -2.82 23.14 5.27
CA ALA A 249 -2.17 24.40 5.59
C ALA A 249 -3.13 25.44 6.19
N LYS A 250 -4.39 25.49 5.73
CA LYS A 250 -5.42 26.39 6.30
C LYS A 250 -5.78 26.05 7.74
N THR A 251 -5.72 24.78 8.12
CA THR A 251 -6.16 24.29 9.43
C THR A 251 -5.00 24.04 10.40
N SER A 252 -3.82 23.71 9.88
CA SER A 252 -2.62 23.37 10.63
C SER A 252 -1.35 23.60 9.79
N PRO A 253 -0.92 24.87 9.62
CA PRO A 253 0.23 25.23 8.77
C PRO A 253 1.53 24.51 9.15
N GLU A 254 1.74 24.28 10.44
CA GLU A 254 2.94 23.67 11.01
C GLU A 254 2.98 22.17 10.72
N ILE A 255 1.81 21.51 10.74
CA ILE A 255 1.67 20.12 10.32
C ILE A 255 1.91 20.02 8.83
N ASP A 256 1.32 20.91 8.03
CA ASP A 256 1.56 20.94 6.58
C ASP A 256 3.06 21.05 6.26
N LYS A 257 3.72 22.04 6.85
CA LYS A 257 5.16 22.25 6.68
C LYS A 257 5.98 21.02 7.08
N ALA A 258 5.62 20.36 8.18
CA ALA A 258 6.30 19.16 8.64
C ALA A 258 6.11 17.98 7.68
N ILE A 259 4.89 17.75 7.19
CA ILE A 259 4.60 16.66 6.24
C ILE A 259 5.31 16.92 4.90
N VAL A 260 5.25 18.14 4.36
CA VAL A 260 5.97 18.51 3.13
C VAL A 260 7.47 18.26 3.27
N ALA A 261 8.07 18.70 4.38
CA ALA A 261 9.50 18.54 4.61
C ALA A 261 9.90 17.05 4.71
N ASN A 262 9.15 16.25 5.48
CA ASN A 262 9.45 14.83 5.63
C ASN A 262 9.18 14.03 4.35
N MET A 263 8.11 14.32 3.60
CA MET A 263 7.85 13.71 2.29
C MET A 263 8.97 14.02 1.29
N THR A 264 9.46 15.27 1.28
CA THR A 264 10.59 15.67 0.44
C THR A 264 11.84 14.88 0.81
N ALA A 265 12.20 14.83 2.10
CA ALA A 265 13.36 14.09 2.58
C ALA A 265 13.23 12.57 2.37
N LEU A 266 12.00 12.03 2.44
CA LEU A 266 11.70 10.63 2.16
C LEU A 266 11.96 10.35 0.68
N LYS A 267 11.38 11.14 -0.23
CA LYS A 267 11.54 10.95 -1.69
C LYS A 267 13.00 10.99 -2.15
N GLU A 268 13.85 11.79 -1.52
CA GLU A 268 15.30 11.82 -1.81
C GLU A 268 16.00 10.46 -1.66
N ASN A 269 15.43 9.53 -0.88
CA ASN A 269 15.97 8.18 -0.76
C ASN A 269 15.89 7.39 -2.08
N TRP A 270 14.97 7.75 -2.98
CA TRP A 270 14.83 7.18 -4.31
C TRP A 270 15.18 8.25 -5.36
N PRO A 271 16.46 8.45 -5.72
CA PRO A 271 16.86 9.46 -6.71
C PRO A 271 16.38 9.12 -8.12
N SER A 272 16.25 7.83 -8.46
CA SER A 272 15.70 7.35 -9.74
C SER A 272 15.10 5.95 -9.60
N ALA A 273 14.35 5.48 -10.61
CA ALA A 273 13.91 4.08 -10.69
C ALA A 273 15.07 3.10 -10.89
N ILE A 274 16.22 3.56 -11.41
CA ILE A 274 17.43 2.75 -11.42
C ILE A 274 18.02 2.78 -10.01
N ALA A 275 17.99 1.63 -9.35
CA ALA A 275 18.50 1.51 -7.99
C ALA A 275 20.00 1.84 -7.92
N PRO A 276 20.44 2.65 -6.94
CA PRO A 276 21.85 2.79 -6.62
C PRO A 276 22.39 1.48 -6.03
N ALA A 277 23.72 1.29 -6.09
CA ALA A 277 24.35 0.09 -5.52
C ALA A 277 24.21 0.01 -3.98
N ALA A 278 24.20 1.16 -3.32
CA ALA A 278 24.03 1.29 -1.88
C ALA A 278 22.81 2.19 -1.57
N PRO A 279 22.09 1.92 -0.47
CA PRO A 279 20.97 2.75 -0.05
C PRO A 279 21.41 4.18 0.26
N VAL A 280 20.56 5.16 -0.09
CA VAL A 280 20.81 6.58 0.24
C VAL A 280 20.59 6.83 1.73
N LYS A 281 19.54 6.25 2.31
CA LYS A 281 19.25 6.21 3.74
C LYS A 281 19.11 4.77 4.21
N THR A 282 19.47 4.50 5.45
CA THR A 282 19.23 3.20 6.09
C THR A 282 17.74 2.88 6.20
N THR A 283 17.40 1.60 6.41
CA THR A 283 16.03 1.14 6.67
C THR A 283 15.44 1.82 7.90
N GLU A 284 16.25 2.08 8.93
CA GLU A 284 15.83 2.76 10.16
C GLU A 284 15.52 4.25 9.90
N GLU A 285 16.32 4.92 9.07
CA GLU A 285 16.09 6.32 8.70
C GLU A 285 14.82 6.49 7.86
N VAL A 286 14.58 5.59 6.91
CA VAL A 286 13.33 5.56 6.12
C VAL A 286 12.13 5.29 7.03
N THR A 287 12.22 4.28 7.90
CA THR A 287 11.17 3.96 8.88
C THR A 287 10.87 5.17 9.77
N LYS A 288 11.89 5.89 10.23
CA LYS A 288 11.71 7.08 11.06
C LYS A 288 10.96 8.19 10.31
N LEU A 289 11.28 8.43 9.04
CA LEU A 289 10.58 9.43 8.22
C LEU A 289 9.11 9.05 8.03
N VAL A 290 8.84 7.80 7.64
CA VAL A 290 7.48 7.29 7.46
C VAL A 290 6.68 7.40 8.76
N LYS A 291 7.24 6.98 9.90
CA LYS A 291 6.56 7.09 11.21
C LYS A 291 6.37 8.53 11.68
N THR A 292 7.25 9.45 11.28
CA THR A 292 7.06 10.88 11.56
C THR A 292 5.87 11.43 10.77
N ILE A 293 5.80 11.13 9.47
CA ILE A 293 4.66 11.52 8.61
C ILE A 293 3.36 10.91 9.13
N GLU A 294 3.36 9.63 9.49
CA GLU A 294 2.19 8.95 10.06
C GLU A 294 1.73 9.63 11.37
N SER A 295 2.67 9.99 12.25
CA SER A 295 2.34 10.70 13.50
C SER A 295 1.75 12.09 13.26
N ASP A 296 2.19 12.81 12.23
CA ASP A 296 1.63 14.12 11.87
C ASP A 296 0.28 13.99 11.17
N SER A 297 0.14 12.99 10.31
CA SER A 297 -1.12 12.56 9.68
C SER A 297 -2.20 12.26 10.73
N GLN A 298 -1.88 11.56 11.83
CA GLN A 298 -2.84 11.28 12.90
C GLN A 298 -3.40 12.56 13.56
N LYS A 299 -2.63 13.64 13.63
CA LYS A 299 -3.10 14.93 14.16
C LYS A 299 -4.09 15.61 13.22
N VAL A 300 -4.02 15.32 11.90
CA VAL A 300 -5.02 15.77 10.91
C VAL A 300 -6.29 14.91 11.01
N VAL A 301 -6.14 13.58 11.08
CA VAL A 301 -7.27 12.64 11.16
C VAL A 301 -8.06 12.83 12.46
N LYS A 302 -7.35 13.02 13.58
CA LYS A 302 -7.92 13.22 14.92
C LYS A 302 -7.32 14.48 15.56
N PRO A 303 -7.81 15.68 15.22
CA PRO A 303 -7.36 16.91 15.86
C PRO A 303 -7.63 16.85 17.37
N ALA A 304 -6.68 17.32 18.19
CA ALA A 304 -6.93 17.51 19.61
C ALA A 304 -8.13 18.46 19.78
N SER A 305 -9.09 18.08 20.62
CA SER A 305 -10.29 18.86 20.93
C SER A 305 -9.98 20.12 21.72
#